data_AF-A0A967HXP9-F1
#
_entry.id   AF-A0A967HXP9-F1
#
_cell.length_a   1.000
_cell.length_b   1.000
_cell.length_c   1.000
_cell.angle_alpha   90.00
_cell.angle_beta   90.00
_cell.angle_gamma   90.00
#
_symmetry.space_group_name_H-M   'P 1'
#
loop_
_entity.id
_entity.type
_entity.pdbx_description
1 polymer ?
#
loop_
_entity_poly.entity_id
_entity_poly.type
_entity_poly.pdbx_seq_one_letter_code
_entity_poly.pdbx_strand_id
1 'polypeptide(L)'
;MEIDRGLLKQFISWVASGGGALVISYAAMEFLGKRWPNLTSEIKRYMYMSLILASGIAMFGYYLLVLAAYVPAPESTMAWIEILFSVAWLAVTGSQAVHGRRKLKRAA
;
A
#
# COMPACT_ATOMS: atom_id res chain seq x y z
N MET A 1 -28.39 8.61 2.94
CA MET A 1 -27.04 9.19 2.87
C MET A 1 -26.53 8.90 1.47
N GLU A 2 -26.62 9.86 0.55
CA GLU A 2 -26.07 9.68 -0.81
C GLU A 2 -24.54 9.71 -0.70
N ILE A 3 -23.89 8.61 -1.08
CA ILE A 3 -22.43 8.56 -1.12
C ILE A 3 -21.99 9.33 -2.36
N ASP A 4 -21.28 10.44 -2.16
CA ASP A 4 -20.67 11.20 -3.25
C ASP A 4 -19.66 10.32 -4.00
N ARG A 5 -20.03 9.96 -5.23
CA ARG A 5 -19.21 9.10 -6.11
C ARG A 5 -17.89 9.76 -6.50
N GLY A 6 -17.82 11.09 -6.54
CA GLY A 6 -16.58 11.82 -6.82
C GLY A 6 -15.59 11.69 -5.67
N LEU A 7 -16.07 11.89 -4.44
CA LEU A 7 -15.26 11.78 -3.23
C LEU A 7 -14.80 10.33 -3.00
N LEU A 8 -15.69 9.34 -3.24
CA LEU A 8 -15.34 7.93 -3.17
C LEU A 8 -14.23 7.55 -4.17
N LYS A 9 -14.33 8.02 -5.42
CA LYS A 9 -13.27 7.80 -6.43
C LYS A 9 -11.94 8.37 -5.98
N GLN A 10 -11.92 9.63 -5.52
CA GLN A 10 -10.69 10.28 -5.07
C GLN A 10 -10.06 9.55 -3.88
N PHE A 11 -10.88 9.10 -2.93
CA PHE A 11 -10.41 8.33 -1.79
C PHE A 11 -9.76 7.02 -2.22
N ILE A 12 -10.44 6.22 -3.05
CA ILE A 12 -9.90 4.93 -3.50
C ILE A 12 -8.66 5.14 -4.38
N SER A 13 -8.62 6.18 -5.23
CA SER A 13 -7.43 6.55 -6.00
C SER A 13 -6.26 6.95 -5.10
N TRP A 14 -6.52 7.65 -4.00
CA TRP A 14 -5.50 7.95 -3.01
C TRP A 14 -4.99 6.68 -2.31
N VAL A 15 -5.88 5.74 -1.95
CA VAL A 15 -5.51 4.43 -1.37
C VAL A 15 -4.64 3.62 -2.34
N ALA A 16 -5.01 3.59 -3.63
CA ALA A 16 -4.26 2.90 -4.68
C ALA A 16 -2.92 3.58 -5.00
N SER A 17 -2.73 4.83 -4.59
CA SER A 17 -1.49 5.57 -4.83
C SER A 17 -0.36 5.13 -3.90
N GLY A 18 0.88 5.37 -4.33
CA GLY A 18 2.05 5.18 -3.48
C GLY A 18 2.00 6.02 -2.18
N GLY A 19 1.26 7.12 -2.12
CA GLY A 19 1.14 7.93 -0.90
C GLY A 19 0.18 7.33 0.14
N GLY A 20 -1.06 7.04 -0.25
CA GLY A 20 -2.09 6.54 0.65
C GLY A 20 -1.82 5.11 1.12
N ALA A 21 -1.38 4.23 0.23
CA ALA A 21 -0.99 2.88 0.57
C ALA A 21 0.10 2.84 1.65
N LEU A 22 1.08 3.75 1.58
CA LEU A 22 2.13 3.85 2.58
C LEU A 22 1.60 4.31 3.93
N VAL A 23 0.79 5.37 3.97
CA VAL A 23 0.21 5.88 5.22
C VAL A 23 -0.61 4.80 5.92
N ILE A 24 -1.47 4.10 5.18
CA ILE A 24 -2.29 3.02 5.72
C ILE A 24 -1.41 1.85 6.17
N SER A 25 -0.37 1.51 5.41
CA SER A 25 0.55 0.44 5.79
C SER A 25 1.28 0.73 7.10
N TYR A 26 1.67 1.98 7.33
CA TYR A 26 2.28 2.41 8.58
C TYR A 26 1.32 2.33 9.76
N ALA A 27 0.08 2.81 9.58
CA ALA A 27 -0.93 2.74 10.63
C ALA A 27 -1.24 1.29 11.03
N ALA A 28 -1.40 0.42 10.03
CA ALA A 28 -1.58 -1.02 10.25
C ALA A 28 -0.37 -1.66 10.93
N MET A 29 0.85 -1.23 10.60
CA MET A 29 2.08 -1.68 11.26
C MET A 29 2.15 -1.29 12.72
N GLU A 30 1.74 -0.07 13.07
CA GLU A 30 1.67 0.36 14.47
C GLU A 30 0.65 -0.49 15.25
N PHE A 31 -0.52 -0.74 14.65
CA PHE A 31 -1.55 -1.58 15.24
C PHE A 31 -1.06 -3.03 15.46
N LEU A 32 -0.44 -3.64 14.45
CA LEU A 32 0.11 -5.00 14.53
C LEU A 32 1.29 -5.07 15.52
N GLY A 33 2.10 -4.02 15.60
CA GLY A 33 3.20 -3.91 16.56
C GLY A 33 2.73 -3.92 18.02
N LYS A 34 1.54 -3.38 18.32
CA LYS A 34 0.90 -3.46 19.63
C LYS A 34 0.37 -4.86 19.94
N ARG A 35 -0.05 -5.61 18.91
CA ARG A 35 -0.60 -6.98 19.05
C ARG A 35 0.48 -8.08 19.15
N TRP A 36 1.59 -7.89 18.45
CA TRP A 36 2.75 -8.80 18.45
C TRP A 36 4.05 -8.06 18.84
N PRO A 37 4.30 -7.90 20.15
CA PRO A 37 5.48 -7.18 20.63
C PRO A 37 6.79 -7.90 20.32
N ASN A 38 6.78 -9.23 20.19
CA ASN A 38 7.97 -10.07 19.99
C ASN A 38 8.54 -10.04 18.56
N LEU A 39 7.90 -9.33 17.63
CA LEU A 39 8.45 -9.11 16.28
C LEU A 39 9.63 -8.15 16.39
N THR A 40 10.84 -8.63 16.07
CA THR A 40 12.07 -7.83 16.08
C THR A 40 11.95 -6.62 15.16
N SER A 41 12.57 -5.51 15.56
CA SER A 41 12.52 -4.23 14.85
C SER A 41 13.05 -4.31 13.41
N GLU A 42 13.94 -5.26 13.15
CA GLU A 42 14.51 -5.54 11.83
C GLU A 42 13.50 -6.24 10.91
N ILE A 43 12.72 -7.20 11.42
CA ILE A 43 11.64 -7.88 10.68
C ILE A 43 10.49 -6.91 10.37
N LYS A 44 10.16 -6.02 11.31
CA LYS A 44 9.18 -4.94 11.11
C LYS A 44 9.62 -3.95 10.02
N ARG A 45 10.93 -3.73 9.88
CA ARG A 45 11.52 -2.71 8.99
C ARG A 45 11.82 -3.22 7.58
N TYR A 46 12.36 -4.43 7.43
CA TYR A 46 13.06 -4.79 6.20
C TYR A 46 12.31 -5.72 5.25
N MET A 47 11.52 -6.68 5.72
CA MET A 47 11.18 -7.80 4.82
C MET A 47 9.69 -8.09 4.58
N TYR A 48 8.79 -7.98 5.57
CA TYR A 48 7.48 -8.66 5.40
C TYR A 48 6.21 -7.84 5.62
N MET A 49 6.21 -6.71 6.33
CA MET A 49 4.92 -6.08 6.69
C MET A 49 4.70 -4.64 6.25
N SER A 50 5.71 -3.84 5.89
CA SER A 50 5.44 -2.52 5.29
C SER A 50 5.33 -2.62 3.76
N LEU A 51 6.26 -3.32 3.12
CA LEU A 51 6.32 -3.50 1.66
C LEU A 51 5.16 -4.35 1.13
N ILE A 52 4.98 -5.55 1.67
CA ILE A 52 3.88 -6.45 1.25
C ILE A 52 2.52 -5.82 1.53
N LEU A 53 2.40 -5.12 2.67
CA LEU A 53 1.14 -4.52 3.07
C LEU A 53 0.83 -3.26 2.23
N ALA A 54 1.82 -2.41 1.96
CA ALA A 54 1.64 -1.27 1.06
C ALA A 54 1.26 -1.75 -0.35
N SER A 55 1.97 -2.73 -0.90
CA SER A 55 1.62 -3.32 -2.20
C SER A 55 0.22 -3.96 -2.17
N GLY A 56 -0.12 -4.69 -1.11
CA GLY A 56 -1.44 -5.30 -0.92
C GLY A 56 -2.56 -4.26 -0.88
N ILE A 57 -2.39 -3.19 -0.11
CA ILE A 57 -3.35 -2.08 0.00
C ILE A 57 -3.50 -1.37 -1.36
N ALA A 58 -2.39 -1.09 -2.04
CA ALA A 58 -2.42 -0.42 -3.34
C ALA A 58 -3.12 -1.27 -4.41
N MET A 59 -2.81 -2.57 -4.47
CA MET A 59 -3.48 -3.52 -5.36
C MET A 59 -4.97 -3.62 -5.05
N PHE A 60 -5.35 -3.71 -3.77
CA PHE A 60 -6.75 -3.73 -3.36
C PHE A 60 -7.49 -2.45 -3.76
N GLY A 61 -6.88 -1.28 -3.54
CA GLY A 61 -7.43 0.00 -4.00
C GLY A 61 -7.64 0.03 -5.52
N TYR A 62 -6.66 -0.45 -6.30
CA TYR A 62 -6.80 -0.55 -7.75
C TYR A 62 -7.96 -1.47 -8.16
N TYR A 63 -8.08 -2.65 -7.54
CA TYR A 63 -9.20 -3.56 -7.80
C TYR A 63 -10.56 -2.90 -7.52
N LEU A 64 -10.68 -2.13 -6.43
CA LEU A 64 -11.91 -1.39 -6.14
C LEU A 64 -12.24 -0.34 -7.20
N LEU A 65 -11.23 0.35 -7.75
CA LEU A 65 -11.47 1.30 -8.84
C LEU A 65 -12.00 0.62 -10.11
N VAL A 66 -11.46 -0.56 -10.44
CA VAL A 66 -11.92 -1.35 -11.58
C VAL A 66 -13.35 -1.87 -11.35
N LEU A 67 -13.63 -2.44 -10.17
CA LEU A 67 -14.96 -2.96 -9.82
C LEU A 67 -16.02 -1.85 -9.77
N ALA A 68 -15.65 -0.64 -9.34
CA ALA A 68 -16.52 0.52 -9.35
C ALA A 68 -16.65 1.20 -10.72
N ALA A 69 -16.04 0.63 -11.77
CA ALA A 69 -16.00 1.17 -13.13
C ALA A 69 -15.43 2.60 -13.21
N TYR A 70 -14.54 2.98 -12.29
CA TYR A 70 -13.87 4.28 -12.30
C TYR A 70 -12.67 4.34 -13.25
N VAL A 71 -12.13 3.17 -13.61
CA VAL A 71 -11.04 2.96 -14.58
C VAL A 71 -11.38 1.71 -15.41
N PRO A 72 -11.04 1.67 -16.70
CA PRO A 72 -11.26 0.48 -17.52
C PRO A 72 -10.51 -0.73 -16.95
N ALA A 73 -11.17 -1.90 -17.04
CA ALA A 73 -10.52 -3.17 -16.75
C ALA A 73 -9.50 -3.49 -17.86
N PRO A 74 -8.30 -3.98 -17.50
CA PRO A 74 -7.35 -4.50 -18.47
C PRO A 74 -7.95 -5.63 -19.32
N GLU A 75 -7.71 -5.57 -20.64
CA GLU A 75 -8.32 -6.46 -21.63
C GLU A 75 -7.72 -7.89 -21.62
N SER A 76 -6.52 -8.06 -21.08
CA SER A 76 -5.81 -9.35 -21.06
C SER A 76 -5.23 -9.67 -19.68
N THR A 77 -5.03 -10.97 -19.41
CA THR A 77 -4.35 -11.44 -18.20
C THR A 77 -2.94 -10.86 -18.07
N MET A 78 -2.22 -10.68 -19.18
CA MET A 78 -0.89 -10.08 -19.17
C MET A 78 -0.94 -8.60 -18.74
N ALA A 79 -1.90 -7.83 -19.26
CA ALA A 79 -2.09 -6.44 -18.86
C ALA A 79 -2.45 -6.31 -17.37
N TRP A 80 -3.21 -7.27 -16.82
CA TRP A 80 -3.45 -7.36 -15.38
C TRP A 80 -2.15 -7.56 -14.59
N ILE A 81 -1.30 -8.49 -15.02
CA ILE A 81 -0.01 -8.75 -14.38
C ILE A 81 0.87 -7.50 -14.41
N GLU A 82 0.99 -6.84 -15.57
CA GLU A 82 1.81 -5.64 -15.75
C GLU A 82 1.36 -4.48 -14.86
N ILE A 83 0.05 -4.25 -14.76
CA ILE A 83 -0.50 -3.17 -13.94
C ILE A 83 -0.33 -3.47 -12.45
N LEU A 84 -0.65 -4.70 -12.01
CA LEU A 84 -0.47 -5.09 -10.60
C LEU A 84 1.01 -5.02 -10.21
N PHE A 85 1.91 -5.44 -11.09
CA PHE A 85 3.36 -5.32 -10.87
C PHE A 85 3.79 -3.86 -10.79
N SER A 86 3.27 -2.99 -11.66
CA SER A 86 3.58 -1.55 -11.65
C SER A 86 3.08 -0.86 -10.38
N VAL A 87 1.87 -1.19 -9.92
CA VAL A 87 1.28 -0.68 -8.68
C VAL A 87 2.10 -1.14 -7.46
N ALA A 88 2.45 -2.43 -7.42
CA ALA A 88 3.30 -2.98 -6.37
C ALA A 88 4.70 -2.35 -6.38
N TRP A 89 5.31 -2.17 -7.55
CA TRP A 89 6.61 -1.53 -7.72
C TRP A 89 6.60 -0.09 -7.19
N LEU A 90 5.61 0.71 -7.59
CA LEU A 90 5.45 2.09 -7.10
C LEU A 90 5.29 2.14 -5.58
N ALA A 91 4.48 1.25 -5.00
CA ALA A 91 4.31 1.17 -3.54
C ALA A 91 5.62 0.79 -2.82
N VAL A 92 6.37 -0.15 -3.37
CA VAL A 92 7.67 -0.59 -2.85
C VAL A 92 8.72 0.52 -2.93
N THR A 93 8.90 1.14 -4.10
CA THR A 93 9.88 2.22 -4.28
C THR A 93 9.53 3.43 -3.40
N GLY A 94 8.25 3.76 -3.27
CA GLY A 94 7.78 4.79 -2.34
C GLY A 94 8.14 4.47 -0.88
N SER A 95 7.94 3.22 -0.45
CA SER A 95 8.28 2.78 0.92
C SER A 95 9.77 2.94 1.22
N GLN A 96 10.63 2.56 0.27
CA GLN A 96 12.07 2.68 0.40
C GLN A 96 12.53 4.15 0.42
N ALA A 97 11.92 5.02 -0.37
CA ALA A 97 12.23 6.45 -0.35
C ALA A 97 11.96 7.10 1.01
N VAL A 98 10.89 6.68 1.70
CA VAL A 98 10.51 7.19 3.03
C VAL A 98 11.38 6.59 4.14
N HIS A 99 11.63 5.27 4.13
CA HIS A 99 12.38 4.59 5.19
C HIS A 99 13.90 4.65 5.03
N GLY A 100 14.42 4.70 3.80
CA GLY A 100 15.86 4.71 3.52
C GLY A 100 16.58 5.95 4.06
N ARG A 101 15.84 7.06 4.27
CA ARG A 101 16.40 8.31 4.78
C ARG A 101 16.57 8.37 6.30
N ARG A 102 15.92 7.50 7.07
CA ARG A 102 16.06 7.47 8.53
C ARG A 102 17.06 6.38 8.94
N LYS A 103 18.30 6.77 9.25
CA LYS A 103 19.20 5.93 10.07
C LYS A 103 18.54 5.74 11.43
N LEU A 104 17.88 4.60 11.64
CA LEU A 104 17.39 4.22 12.96
C LEU A 104 18.62 3.97 13.84
N LYS A 105 18.78 4.74 14.92
CA LYS A 105 19.79 4.46 15.95
C LYS A 105 19.59 3.02 16.42
N ARG A 106 20.68 2.26 16.49
CA ARG A 106 20.71 0.93 17.12
C ARG A 106 20.06 1.06 18.50
N ALA A 107 19.02 0.28 18.76
CA ALA A 107 18.55 0.11 20.14
C ALA A 107 19.71 -0.51 20.92
N ALA A 108 20.19 0.21 21.93
CA ALA A 108 21.13 -0.27 22.92
C ALA A 108 20.41 -1.20 23.89
#